data_AF-A0A4Q8AEM0-F1
#
_entry.id   AF-A0A4Q8AEM0-F1
#
_cell.length_a   1.000
_cell.length_b   1.000
_cell.length_c   1.000
_cell.angle_alpha   90.00
_cell.angle_beta   90.00
_cell.angle_gamma   90.00
#
_symmetry.space_group_name_H-M   'P 1'
#
loop_
_entity.id
_entity.type
_entity.pdbx_description
1 polymer ?
#
loop_
_entity_poly.entity_id
_entity_poly.type
_entity_poly.pdbx_seq_one_letter_code
_entity_poly.pdbx_strand_id
1 'polypeptide(L)'
;MADHKRLPHVDKLRALSASGLTYAQISELYDAGEDTIRQLLEGRVQQGERYRFRELVPWEVEARHRNTRPLWQLLTINRKRNGRGVTDDEQRRLDEWIEHLIEMDVVLDYDPRRRRMRLAARAAFSSSRANPMISGLFASRLVAEHGR
;
A
#
# COMPACT_ATOMS: atom_id res chain seq x y z
N MET A 1 10.95 -14.19 28.70
CA MET A 1 9.94 -14.32 27.63
C MET A 1 10.67 -14.15 26.31
N ALA A 2 10.68 -15.17 25.46
CA ALA A 2 11.38 -15.11 24.18
C ALA A 2 10.65 -14.13 23.26
N ASP A 3 11.34 -13.08 22.84
CA ASP A 3 10.86 -12.12 21.84
C ASP A 3 10.60 -12.90 20.55
N HIS A 4 9.35 -13.04 20.14
CA HIS A 4 8.97 -13.81 18.96
C HIS A 4 9.66 -13.21 17.74
N LYS A 5 10.76 -13.83 17.30
CA LYS A 5 11.56 -13.42 16.14
C LYS A 5 10.64 -13.48 14.93
N ARG A 6 10.16 -12.32 14.50
CA ARG A 6 9.34 -12.21 13.30
C ARG A 6 10.13 -12.79 12.13
N LEU A 7 9.49 -13.69 11.36
CA LEU A 7 10.03 -14.21 10.11
C LEU A 7 10.49 -13.03 9.23
N PRO A 8 11.72 -13.09 8.70
CA PRO A 8 12.23 -12.04 7.82
C PRO A 8 11.52 -12.06 6.47
N HIS A 9 11.82 -11.04 5.65
CA HIS A 9 11.33 -10.97 4.27
C HIS A 9 11.80 -12.17 3.43
N VAL A 10 11.00 -12.60 2.46
CA VAL A 10 11.31 -13.74 1.58
C VAL A 10 12.67 -13.61 0.87
N ASP A 11 13.10 -12.39 0.51
CA ASP A 11 14.41 -12.18 -0.11
C ASP A 11 15.57 -12.57 0.79
N LYS A 12 15.43 -12.31 2.10
CA LYS A 12 16.43 -12.71 3.09
C LYS A 12 16.44 -14.23 3.27
N LEU A 13 15.28 -14.88 3.23
CA LEU A 13 15.18 -16.35 3.24
C LEU A 13 15.84 -16.95 1.99
N ARG A 14 15.63 -16.35 0.82
CA ARG A 14 16.28 -16.76 -0.43
C ARG A 14 17.79 -16.60 -0.37
N ALA A 15 18.29 -15.49 0.16
CA ALA A 15 19.72 -15.28 0.35
C ALA A 15 20.36 -16.32 1.29
N LEU A 16 19.66 -16.68 2.38
CA LEU A 16 20.12 -17.74 3.30
C LEU A 16 20.15 -19.11 2.62
N SER A 17 19.11 -19.46 1.87
CA SER A 17 19.09 -20.72 1.11
C SER A 17 20.19 -20.75 0.05
N ALA A 18 20.43 -19.63 -0.65
CA ALA A 18 21.52 -19.50 -1.63
C ALA A 18 22.91 -19.61 -0.99
N SER A 19 23.06 -19.27 0.29
CA SER A 19 24.30 -19.48 1.05
C SER A 19 24.50 -20.93 1.55
N GLY A 20 23.59 -21.84 1.19
CA GLY A 20 23.69 -23.28 1.50
C GLY A 20 22.96 -23.70 2.78
N LEU A 21 22.22 -22.81 3.43
CA LEU A 21 21.43 -23.22 4.60
C LEU A 21 20.22 -24.07 4.18
N THR A 22 19.99 -25.15 4.94
CA THR A 22 18.80 -25.99 4.77
C THR A 22 17.57 -25.34 5.39
N TYR A 23 16.38 -25.79 4.99
CA TYR A 23 15.13 -25.28 5.56
C TYR A 23 15.03 -25.51 7.07
N ALA A 24 15.57 -26.62 7.57
CA ALA A 24 15.63 -26.92 9.00
C ALA A 24 16.53 -25.93 9.79
N GLN A 25 17.66 -25.52 9.20
CA GLN A 25 18.53 -24.53 9.82
C GLN A 25 17.90 -23.13 9.82
N ILE A 26 17.21 -22.77 8.73
CA ILE A 26 16.49 -21.50 8.63
C ILE A 26 15.30 -21.48 9.62
N SER A 27 14.61 -22.61 9.77
CA SER A 27 13.48 -22.75 10.68
C SER A 27 13.92 -22.57 12.14
N GLU A 28 15.05 -23.15 12.53
CA GLU A 28 15.65 -22.99 13.86
C GLU A 28 16.11 -21.54 14.11
N LEU A 29 16.72 -20.88 13.12
CA LEU A 29 17.22 -19.51 13.25
C LEU A 29 16.12 -18.47 13.57
N TYR A 30 14.90 -18.76 13.11
CA TYR A 30 13.73 -17.87 13.20
C TYR A 30 12.58 -18.41 14.04
N ASP A 31 12.73 -19.56 14.69
CA ASP A 31 11.67 -20.23 15.46
C ASP A 31 10.37 -20.35 14.65
N ALA A 32 10.50 -20.81 13.40
CA ALA A 32 9.40 -20.99 12.46
C ALA A 32 9.27 -22.47 12.07
N GLY A 33 8.10 -22.90 11.58
CA GLY A 33 7.95 -24.25 11.03
C GLY A 33 8.70 -24.40 9.70
N GLU A 34 9.34 -25.55 9.48
CA GLU A 34 10.05 -25.85 8.23
C GLU A 34 9.11 -25.75 7.01
N ASP A 35 7.88 -26.23 7.15
CA ASP A 35 6.87 -26.14 6.09
C ASP A 35 6.49 -24.70 5.75
N THR A 36 6.48 -23.80 6.74
CA THR A 36 6.27 -22.36 6.53
C THR A 36 7.41 -21.76 5.69
N ILE A 37 8.66 -22.11 5.99
CA ILE A 37 9.83 -21.65 5.21
C ILE A 37 9.73 -22.17 3.78
N ARG A 38 9.39 -23.44 3.61
CA ARG A 38 9.21 -24.09 2.30
C ARG A 38 8.12 -23.40 1.49
N GLN A 39 6.93 -23.20 2.06
CA GLN A 39 5.82 -22.53 1.40
C GLN A 39 6.16 -21.07 1.01
N LEU A 40 6.93 -20.35 1.84
CA LEU A 40 7.38 -18.99 1.55
C LEU A 40 8.38 -18.95 0.39
N LEU A 41 9.35 -19.86 0.36
CA LEU A 41 10.37 -19.92 -0.69
C LEU A 41 9.81 -20.40 -2.02
N GLU A 42 8.89 -21.37 -1.99
CA GLU A 42 8.15 -21.87 -3.16
C GLU A 42 7.07 -20.88 -3.66
N GLY A 43 6.86 -19.76 -2.96
CA GLY A 43 5.86 -18.76 -3.31
C GLY A 43 4.41 -19.23 -3.15
N ARG A 44 4.18 -20.40 -2.51
CA ARG A 44 2.84 -20.92 -2.18
C ARG A 44 2.17 -20.07 -1.10
N VAL A 45 2.97 -19.52 -0.21
CA VAL A 45 2.58 -18.41 0.65
C VAL A 45 3.26 -17.18 0.07
N GLN A 46 2.49 -16.34 -0.60
CA GLN A 46 2.90 -14.96 -0.71
C GLN A 46 2.98 -14.46 0.74
N GLN A 47 4.20 -14.26 1.23
CA GLN A 47 4.43 -13.23 2.24
C GLN A 47 3.96 -11.98 1.53
N GLY A 48 2.67 -11.66 1.67
CA GLY A 48 2.07 -10.54 0.98
C GLY A 48 2.99 -9.40 1.32
N GLU A 49 3.72 -8.92 0.32
CA GLU A 49 4.66 -7.84 0.47
C GLU A 49 3.75 -6.73 0.99
N ARG A 50 3.76 -6.57 2.32
CA ARG A 50 2.85 -5.68 3.00
C ARG A 50 3.36 -4.36 2.50
N TYR A 51 2.75 -3.86 1.41
CA TYR A 51 3.04 -2.56 0.84
C TYR A 51 3.29 -1.68 2.03
N ARG A 52 4.52 -1.17 2.15
CA ARG A 52 4.84 -0.34 3.29
C ARG A 52 3.98 0.86 3.09
N PHE A 53 2.86 0.83 3.79
CA PHE A 53 1.75 1.74 3.67
C PHE A 53 2.25 3.19 3.73
N ARG A 54 3.31 3.37 4.52
CA ARG A 54 4.15 4.55 4.68
C ARG A 54 4.69 5.19 3.39
N GLU A 55 4.89 4.43 2.31
CA GLU A 55 5.41 4.96 1.04
C GLU A 55 4.36 5.76 0.27
N LEU A 56 3.08 5.36 0.36
CA LEU A 56 1.98 6.07 -0.30
C LEU A 56 1.23 7.00 0.67
N VAL A 57 1.13 6.57 1.91
CA VAL A 57 0.36 7.23 2.95
C VAL A 57 1.30 7.40 4.15
N PRO A 58 1.92 8.58 4.33
CA PRO A 58 2.97 8.77 5.34
C PRO A 58 2.45 8.67 6.78
N TRP A 59 1.14 8.64 6.97
CA TRP A 59 0.50 8.48 8.27
C TRP A 59 0.09 7.03 8.54
N GLU A 60 0.08 6.66 9.82
CA GLU A 60 -0.37 5.34 10.25
C GLU A 60 -1.89 5.21 10.08
N VAL A 61 -2.32 4.21 9.30
CA VAL A 61 -3.73 3.88 9.16
C VAL A 61 -4.15 2.87 10.21
N GLU A 62 -5.12 3.30 11.03
CA GLU A 62 -5.68 2.46 12.07
C GLU A 62 -6.27 1.17 11.49
N ALA A 63 -6.17 0.08 12.25
CA ALA A 63 -6.57 -1.26 11.79
C ALA A 63 -8.00 -1.30 11.24
N ARG A 64 -8.93 -0.53 11.83
CA ARG A 64 -10.34 -0.44 11.39
C ARG A 64 -10.52 0.09 9.96
N HIS A 65 -9.56 0.85 9.44
CA HIS A 65 -9.64 1.47 8.12
C HIS A 65 -8.91 0.68 7.03
N ARG A 66 -8.19 -0.40 7.41
CA ARG A 66 -7.34 -1.18 6.50
C ARG A 66 -8.08 -1.87 5.36
N ASN A 67 -9.38 -2.10 5.53
CA ASN A 67 -10.21 -2.80 4.55
C ASN A 67 -11.19 -1.85 3.83
N THR A 68 -11.01 -0.54 3.96
CA THR A 68 -11.92 0.43 3.35
C THR A 68 -11.67 0.55 1.84
N ARG A 69 -12.75 0.76 1.06
CA ARG A 69 -12.65 0.92 -0.41
C ARG A 69 -11.64 2.00 -0.83
N PRO A 70 -11.63 3.23 -0.25
CA PRO A 70 -10.66 4.26 -0.63
C PRO A 70 -9.21 3.78 -0.49
N LEU A 71 -8.95 3.00 0.55
CA LEU A 71 -7.62 2.50 0.78
C LEU A 71 -7.18 1.46 -0.26
N TRP A 72 -8.06 0.54 -0.64
CA TRP A 72 -7.76 -0.40 -1.72
C TRP A 72 -7.44 0.31 -3.04
N GLN A 73 -8.10 1.43 -3.31
CA GLN A 73 -7.81 2.24 -4.50
C GLN A 73 -6.45 2.94 -4.41
N LEU A 74 -6.11 3.49 -3.25
CA LEU A 74 -4.78 4.03 -2.99
C LEU A 74 -3.68 2.98 -3.21
N LEU A 75 -3.87 1.76 -2.72
CA LEU A 75 -2.92 0.65 -2.94
C LEU A 75 -2.80 0.27 -4.42
N THR A 76 -3.90 0.31 -5.16
CA THR A 76 -3.91 0.06 -6.61
C THR A 76 -3.14 1.12 -7.38
N ILE A 77 -3.29 2.40 -7.02
CA ILE A 77 -2.47 3.49 -7.56
C ILE A 77 -0.98 3.24 -7.27
N ASN A 78 -0.65 2.82 -6.03
CA ASN A 78 0.74 2.53 -5.67
C ASN A 78 1.33 1.41 -6.53
N ARG A 79 0.57 0.33 -6.73
CA ARG A 79 0.96 -0.79 -7.58
C ARG A 79 1.28 -0.33 -8.99
N LYS A 80 0.35 0.41 -9.60
CA LYS A 80 0.50 0.94 -10.96
C LYS A 80 1.72 1.86 -11.08
N ARG A 81 1.96 2.74 -10.10
CA ARG A 81 3.15 3.63 -10.07
C ARG A 81 4.48 2.88 -9.99
N ASN A 82 4.50 1.76 -9.29
CA ASN A 82 5.68 0.91 -9.15
C ASN A 82 5.81 -0.11 -10.29
N GLY A 83 5.10 0.08 -11.42
CA GLY A 83 5.16 -0.80 -12.58
C GLY A 83 4.61 -2.21 -12.33
N ARG A 84 3.84 -2.41 -11.25
CA ARG A 84 3.23 -3.70 -10.95
C ARG A 84 1.92 -3.86 -11.70
N GLY A 85 1.65 -5.09 -12.13
CA GLY A 85 0.39 -5.45 -12.75
C GLY A 85 -0.79 -5.17 -11.82
N VAL A 86 -1.85 -4.64 -12.40
CA VAL A 86 -3.19 -4.53 -11.82
C VAL A 86 -4.12 -5.32 -12.72
N THR A 87 -5.11 -5.99 -12.15
CA THR A 87 -6.10 -6.71 -12.97
C THR A 87 -7.05 -5.73 -13.66
N ASP A 88 -7.70 -6.15 -14.73
CA ASP A 88 -8.67 -5.30 -15.44
C ASP A 88 -9.82 -4.85 -14.54
N ASP A 89 -10.26 -5.71 -13.61
CA ASP A 89 -11.30 -5.38 -12.64
C ASP A 89 -10.81 -4.37 -11.58
N GLU A 90 -9.55 -4.49 -11.13
CA GLU A 90 -8.93 -3.49 -10.24
C GLU A 90 -8.81 -2.13 -10.93
N GLN A 91 -8.39 -2.12 -12.20
CA GLN A 91 -8.27 -0.92 -13.01
C GLN A 91 -9.63 -0.26 -13.21
N ARG A 92 -10.66 -1.01 -13.61
CA ARG A 92 -12.03 -0.50 -13.77
C ARG A 92 -12.57 0.14 -12.49
N ARG A 93 -12.41 -0.54 -11.34
CA ARG A 93 -12.88 0.00 -10.05
C ARG A 93 -12.11 1.24 -9.61
N LEU A 94 -10.84 1.35 -10.00
CA LEU A 94 -10.02 2.54 -9.75
C LEU A 94 -10.52 3.71 -10.59
N ASP A 95 -10.79 3.48 -11.87
CA ASP A 95 -11.25 4.51 -12.79
C ASP A 95 -12.63 5.03 -12.38
N GLU A 96 -13.59 4.14 -12.08
CA GLU A 96 -14.90 4.50 -11.52
C GLU A 96 -14.79 5.30 -10.22
N TRP A 97 -13.83 4.96 -9.36
CA TRP A 97 -13.61 5.69 -8.12
C TRP A 97 -13.03 7.08 -8.37
N ILE A 98 -12.09 7.22 -9.30
CA ILE A 98 -11.52 8.52 -9.67
C ILE A 98 -12.59 9.41 -10.31
N GLU A 99 -13.38 8.88 -11.25
CA GLU A 99 -14.51 9.59 -11.85
C GLU A 99 -15.47 10.10 -10.79
N HIS A 100 -15.84 9.24 -9.83
CA HIS A 100 -16.71 9.64 -8.73
C HIS A 100 -16.12 10.77 -7.86
N LEU A 101 -14.81 10.76 -7.60
CA LEU A 101 -14.14 11.85 -6.87
C LEU A 101 -14.17 13.16 -7.65
N ILE A 102 -14.02 13.09 -8.97
CA ILE A 102 -14.06 14.25 -9.88
C ILE A 102 -15.48 14.82 -9.94
N GLU A 103 -16.48 13.97 -10.15
CA GLU A 103 -17.90 14.37 -10.21
C GLU A 103 -18.35 15.07 -8.92
N MET A 104 -17.89 14.59 -7.77
CA MET A 104 -18.22 15.17 -6.48
C MET A 104 -17.40 16.41 -6.12
N ASP A 105 -16.38 16.77 -6.92
CA ASP A 105 -15.35 17.78 -6.60
C ASP A 105 -14.79 17.61 -5.17
N VAL A 106 -14.37 16.38 -4.85
CA VAL A 106 -13.86 16.04 -3.52
C VAL A 106 -12.42 15.54 -3.57
N VAL A 107 -11.70 15.88 -2.51
CA VAL A 107 -10.39 15.33 -2.18
C VAL A 107 -10.53 14.33 -1.03
N LEU A 108 -9.65 13.35 -1.00
CA LEU A 108 -9.60 12.38 0.08
C LEU A 108 -8.85 12.97 1.27
N ASP A 109 -9.55 13.13 2.40
CA ASP A 109 -8.98 13.60 3.66
C ASP A 109 -8.94 12.45 4.69
N TYR A 110 -7.79 12.24 5.31
CA TYR A 110 -7.61 11.25 6.36
C TYR A 110 -7.36 11.92 7.70
N ASP A 111 -8.26 11.68 8.64
CA ASP A 111 -8.12 12.04 10.04
C ASP A 111 -8.20 10.75 10.88
N PRO A 112 -7.11 10.33 11.56
CA PRO A 112 -7.10 9.10 12.35
C PRO A 112 -8.14 9.12 13.48
N ARG A 113 -8.45 10.29 14.03
CA ARG A 113 -9.42 10.44 15.13
C ARG A 113 -10.86 10.20 14.69
N ARG A 114 -11.13 10.21 13.37
CA ARG A 114 -12.48 10.00 12.83
C ARG A 114 -12.79 8.51 12.66
N ARG A 115 -14.07 8.18 12.80
CA ARG A 115 -14.61 6.82 12.64
C ARG A 115 -14.64 6.34 11.18
N ARG A 116 -14.53 7.24 10.19
CA ARG A 116 -14.53 6.94 8.75
C ARG A 116 -13.62 7.94 8.00
N MET A 117 -12.95 7.49 6.95
CA MET A 117 -12.35 8.38 5.95
C MET A 117 -13.44 9.24 5.31
N ARG A 118 -13.12 10.51 5.03
CA ARG A 118 -14.06 11.46 4.44
C ARG A 118 -13.56 11.94 3.09
N LEU A 119 -14.54 12.18 2.22
CA LEU A 119 -14.39 13.01 1.06
C LEU A 119 -14.65 14.45 1.51
N ALA A 120 -13.70 15.34 1.27
CA ALA A 120 -13.81 16.76 1.58
C ALA A 120 -13.94 17.54 0.28
N ALA A 121 -14.86 18.49 0.19
CA ALA A 121 -14.97 19.35 -0.99
C ALA A 121 -13.62 20.04 -1.27
N ARG A 122 -13.22 20.10 -2.53
CA ARG A 122 -11.93 20.66 -2.95
C ARG A 122 -11.76 22.12 -2.52
N ALA A 123 -12.84 22.90 -2.57
CA ALA A 123 -12.89 24.27 -2.07
C ALA A 123 -12.56 24.40 -0.57
N ALA A 124 -12.88 23.39 0.25
CA ALA A 124 -12.58 23.37 1.67
C ALA A 124 -11.14 22.92 1.98
N PHE A 125 -10.47 22.22 1.06
CA PHE A 125 -9.08 21.80 1.22
C PHE A 125 -8.10 22.96 0.98
N SER A 126 -8.41 23.88 0.07
CA SER A 126 -7.57 25.03 -0.26
C SER A 126 -7.36 26.01 0.91
N SER A 127 -8.26 26.01 1.90
CA SER A 127 -8.23 26.95 3.03
C SER A 127 -7.59 26.39 4.31
N SER A 128 -7.32 25.08 4.37
CA SER A 128 -6.70 24.43 5.52
C SER A 128 -5.21 24.21 5.28
N ARG A 129 -4.39 25.20 5.67
CA ARG A 129 -2.91 25.19 5.76
C ARG A 129 -2.22 24.18 4.84
N ALA A 130 -1.93 24.63 3.61
CA ALA A 130 -1.14 23.89 2.64
C ALA A 130 0.16 23.35 3.27
N ASN A 131 0.26 22.02 3.33
CA ASN A 131 1.55 21.35 3.41
C ASN A 131 2.15 21.39 1.99
N PRO A 132 3.24 22.16 1.75
CA PRO A 132 3.73 22.46 0.40
C PRO A 132 4.17 21.22 -0.39
N MET A 133 4.37 20.06 0.26
CA MET A 133 4.77 18.81 -0.39
C MET A 133 3.66 18.12 -1.19
N ILE A 134 2.39 18.37 -0.92
CA ILE A 134 1.27 17.65 -1.57
C ILE A 134 0.72 18.42 -2.78
N SER A 135 0.87 19.75 -2.80
CA SER A 135 0.30 20.61 -3.85
C SER A 135 0.96 20.39 -5.23
N GLY A 136 2.21 19.92 -5.28
CA GLY A 136 2.92 19.68 -6.55
C GLY A 136 2.50 18.42 -7.32
N LEU A 137 1.84 17.46 -6.66
CA LEU A 137 1.53 16.15 -7.26
C LEU A 137 0.23 16.11 -8.08
N PHE A 138 -0.69 17.06 -7.86
CA PHE A 138 -1.98 17.11 -8.57
C PHE A 138 -2.08 18.29 -9.57
N ALA A 139 -1.30 19.36 -9.39
CA ALA A 139 -1.32 20.51 -10.31
C ALA A 139 -0.58 20.24 -11.63
N SER A 140 0.47 19.43 -11.60
CA SER A 140 1.45 19.33 -12.71
C SER A 140 1.01 18.44 -13.88
N ARG A 141 -0.08 17.67 -13.75
CA ARG A 141 -0.53 16.74 -14.82
C ARG A 141 -1.75 17.23 -15.60
N LEU A 142 -2.54 18.18 -15.07
CA LEU A 142 -3.75 18.65 -15.74
C LEU A 142 -3.49 19.74 -16.79
N VAL A 143 -2.39 20.51 -16.66
CA VAL A 143 -2.02 21.55 -17.65
C VAL A 143 -1.46 20.94 -18.95
N ALA A 144 -0.93 19.72 -18.89
CA ALA A 144 -0.34 19.07 -20.06
C ALA A 144 -1.36 18.43 -21.02
N GLU A 145 -2.59 18.14 -20.56
CA GLU A 145 -3.58 17.40 -21.37
C GLU A 145 -4.76 18.26 -21.87
N HIS A 146 -4.92 19.51 -21.42
CA HIS A 146 -6.02 20.39 -21.85
C HIS A 146 -5.56 21.76 -22.38
N GLY A 147 -4.27 21.89 -22.72
CA GLY A 147 -3.71 23.08 -23.35
C GLY A 147 -3.53 22.93 -24.86
N ARG A 148 -4.64 22.85 -25.62
CA ARG A 148 -4.75 23.29 -27.01
C ARG A 148 -6.16 23.75 -27.30
#